data_AF-A0A9P9DKC4-F1
#
_entry.id   AF-A0A9P9DKC4-F1
#
_cell.length_a   1.000
_cell.length_b   1.000
_cell.length_c   1.000
_cell.angle_alpha   90.00
_cell.angle_beta   90.00
_cell.angle_gamma   90.00
#
_symmetry.space_group_name_H-M   'P 1'
#
loop_
_entity.id
_entity.type
_entity.pdbx_description
1 polymer ?
#
loop_
_entity_poly.entity_id
_entity_poly.type
_entity_poly.pdbx_seq_one_letter_code
_entity_poly.pdbx_strand_id
1 'polypeptide(L)'
;MAADDLEVSSRVILKGFGNWDVWISIIRKFAKTQDVWEHIDPGTANKTALTPPAEPTASEAKAGATNLNELSGDDLRKYEILQARYRSQLHIHKDKKKALVTLQEHIVKTVGSY
;
A
#
# COMPACT_ATOMS: atom_id res chain seq x y z
N MET A 1 36.29 -7.97 11.52
CA MET A 1 34.90 -8.14 12.00
C MET A 1 34.47 -6.81 12.59
N ALA A 2 33.55 -6.10 11.93
CA ALA A 2 32.78 -5.00 12.50
C ALA A 2 31.70 -4.61 11.48
N ALA A 3 30.60 -5.34 11.49
CA ALA A 3 29.34 -4.92 10.87
C ALA A 3 28.27 -5.19 11.94
N ASP A 4 28.34 -4.41 13.01
CA ASP A 4 27.34 -4.35 14.07
C ASP A 4 26.92 -2.88 14.17
N ASP A 5 26.34 -2.39 13.10
CA ASP A 5 25.66 -1.10 13.06
C ASP A 5 24.60 -1.27 11.98
N LEU A 6 23.34 -1.37 12.42
CA LEU A 6 22.06 -1.34 11.68
C LEU A 6 20.98 -2.25 12.29
N GLU A 7 20.96 -2.45 13.62
CA GLU A 7 19.73 -2.89 14.29
C GLU A 7 19.43 -2.02 15.52
N VAL A 8 19.30 -0.70 15.31
CA VAL A 8 18.46 0.11 16.22
C VAL A 8 17.00 -0.27 15.93
N SER A 9 16.62 -1.46 16.39
CA SER A 9 15.23 -1.84 16.60
C SER A 9 14.78 -1.08 17.84
N SER A 10 14.50 0.22 17.67
CA SER A 10 13.94 1.09 18.70
C SER A 10 12.51 0.63 18.99
N ARG A 11 12.41 -0.43 19.78
CA ARG A 11 11.16 -0.98 20.30
C ARG A 11 10.58 0.04 21.28
N VAL A 12 9.81 0.99 20.75
CA VAL A 12 9.09 1.98 21.56
C VAL A 12 7.97 1.24 22.30
N ILE A 13 8.22 0.92 23.57
CA ILE A 13 7.18 0.38 24.46
C ILE A 13 6.48 1.57 25.11
N LEU A 14 5.19 1.73 24.82
CA LEU A 14 4.34 2.78 25.38
C LEU A 14 4.08 2.50 26.87
N LYS A 15 4.98 2.94 27.77
CA LYS A 15 4.83 2.80 29.22
C LYS A 15 4.21 4.04 29.90
N GLY A 16 4.03 5.16 29.19
CA GLY A 16 3.51 6.40 29.76
C GLY A 16 3.12 7.46 28.72
N PHE A 17 2.43 8.51 29.18
CA PHE A 17 1.80 9.55 28.35
C PHE A 17 2.78 10.29 27.43
N GLY A 18 4.04 10.50 27.87
CA GLY A 18 5.07 11.21 27.09
C GLY A 18 5.57 10.46 25.85
N ASN A 19 5.36 9.14 25.76
CA ASN A 19 5.86 8.34 24.62
C ASN A 19 4.87 8.29 23.45
N TRP A 20 3.62 8.75 23.64
CA TRP A 20 2.58 8.70 22.62
C TRP A 20 2.84 9.65 21.45
N ASP A 21 3.38 10.85 21.71
CA ASP A 21 3.67 11.83 20.66
C ASP A 21 4.81 11.38 19.73
N VAL A 22 5.85 10.79 20.32
CA VAL A 22 6.96 10.18 19.58
C VAL A 22 6.47 8.97 18.78
N TRP A 23 5.63 8.13 19.40
CA TRP A 23 5.08 6.93 18.78
C TRP A 23 4.17 7.24 17.58
N ILE A 24 3.24 8.19 17.72
CA ILE A 24 2.37 8.59 16.60
C ILE A 24 3.17 9.26 15.49
N SER A 25 4.24 9.98 15.83
CA SER A 25 5.16 10.57 14.85
C SER A 25 5.91 9.51 14.05
N ILE A 26 6.34 8.41 14.68
CA ILE A 26 6.98 7.27 13.99
C ILE A 26 6.00 6.57 13.04
N ILE A 27 4.78 6.28 13.51
CA ILE A 27 3.72 5.68 12.69
C ILE A 27 3.39 6.57 11.51
N ARG A 28 3.25 7.88 11.73
CA ARG A 28 3.00 8.87 10.68
C ARG A 28 4.12 8.88 9.66
N LYS A 29 5.38 8.86 10.10
CA LYS A 29 6.54 8.83 9.19
C LYS A 29 6.55 7.56 8.35
N PHE A 30 6.38 6.40 8.98
CA PHE A 30 6.33 5.11 8.29
C PHE A 30 5.21 5.06 7.25
N ALA A 31 4.01 5.46 7.64
CA ALA A 31 2.85 5.46 6.76
C ALA A 31 2.95 6.48 5.61
N LYS A 32 3.59 7.63 5.83
CA LYS A 32 3.90 8.60 4.76
C LYS A 32 4.93 8.04 3.78
N THR A 33 5.97 7.36 4.27
CA THR A 33 6.97 6.71 3.41
C THR A 33 6.37 5.63 2.53
N GLN A 34 5.38 4.89 3.05
CA GLN A 34 4.67 3.83 2.34
C GLN A 34 3.48 4.33 1.51
N ASP A 35 3.23 5.65 1.48
CA ASP A 35 2.09 6.25 0.77
C ASP A 35 0.73 5.64 1.19
N VAL A 36 0.61 5.33 2.48
CA VAL A 36 -0.60 4.75 3.10
C VAL A 36 -1.20 5.61 4.20
N TRP A 37 -0.56 6.74 4.57
CA TRP A 37 -1.05 7.62 5.63
C TRP A 37 -2.48 8.10 5.36
N GLU A 38 -2.82 8.47 4.12
CA GLU A 38 -4.16 8.91 3.74
C GLU A 38 -5.25 7.85 3.95
N HIS A 39 -4.87 6.57 4.04
CA HIS A 39 -5.80 5.47 4.29
C HIS A 39 -6.03 5.19 5.79
N ILE A 40 -5.14 5.67 6.66
CA ILE A 40 -5.16 5.37 8.10
C ILE A 40 -5.26 6.61 8.98
N ASP A 41 -5.19 7.81 8.40
CA ASP A 41 -5.19 9.05 9.13
C ASP A 41 -6.47 9.15 10.00
N PRO A 42 -6.33 9.26 11.33
CA PRO A 42 -7.47 9.26 12.24
C PRO A 42 -8.23 10.59 12.24
N GLY A 43 -7.65 11.67 11.69
CA GLY A 43 -8.29 12.97 11.54
C GLY A 43 -9.15 13.09 10.27
N THR A 44 -9.01 12.15 9.34
CA THR A 44 -9.72 12.17 8.07
C THR A 44 -11.00 11.34 8.19
N ALA A 45 -12.16 12.00 8.22
CA ALA A 45 -13.46 11.34 8.30
C ALA A 45 -13.77 10.46 7.07
N ASN A 46 -13.20 10.81 5.91
CA ASN A 46 -13.32 10.04 4.66
C ASN A 46 -12.00 9.30 4.41
N LYS A 47 -11.89 8.08 4.95
CA LYS A 47 -10.76 7.21 4.64
C LYS A 47 -10.89 6.77 3.19
N THR A 48 -9.93 7.14 2.35
CA THR A 48 -9.87 6.63 0.99
C THR A 48 -9.75 5.11 1.07
N ALA A 49 -10.74 4.37 0.58
CA ALA A 49 -10.62 2.93 0.54
C ALA A 49 -9.50 2.57 -0.44
N LEU A 50 -8.58 1.70 -0.02
CA LEU A 50 -7.61 1.11 -0.93
C LEU A 50 -8.39 0.18 -1.87
N THR A 51 -8.84 0.70 -3.00
CA THR A 51 -9.60 -0.06 -3.98
C THR A 51 -8.66 -0.89 -4.84
N PRO A 52 -8.98 -2.17 -5.09
CA PRO A 52 -8.20 -2.98 -6.01
C PRO A 52 -8.26 -2.36 -7.41
N PRO A 53 -7.15 -2.36 -8.16
CA PRO A 53 -7.21 -1.96 -9.56
C PRO A 53 -8.20 -2.85 -10.31
N ALA A 54 -9.01 -2.27 -11.18
CA ALA A 54 -9.96 -3.01 -12.02
C ALA A 54 -9.21 -3.77 -13.11
N GLU A 55 -9.65 -4.99 -13.44
CA GLU A 55 -9.07 -5.76 -14.53
C GLU A 55 -9.31 -5.04 -15.87
N PRO A 56 -8.25 -4.84 -16.70
CA PRO A 56 -8.40 -4.20 -17.99
C PRO A 56 -9.24 -5.09 -18.89
N THR A 57 -10.34 -4.55 -19.38
CA THR A 57 -11.29 -5.27 -20.24
C THR A 57 -10.95 -5.00 -21.71
N ALA A 58 -11.31 -5.92 -22.62
CA ALA A 58 -11.15 -5.75 -24.07
C ALA A 58 -11.71 -4.41 -24.58
N SER A 59 -12.79 -3.93 -23.95
CA SER A 59 -13.45 -2.66 -24.26
C SER A 59 -12.59 -1.42 -23.98
N GLU A 60 -11.58 -1.50 -23.10
CA GLU A 60 -10.62 -0.40 -22.86
C GLU A 60 -9.56 -0.28 -23.96
N ALA A 61 -9.19 -1.40 -24.59
CA ALA A 61 -8.23 -1.40 -25.69
C ALA A 61 -8.90 -1.01 -27.02
N LYS A 62 -10.17 -1.39 -27.21
CA LYS A 62 -10.99 -1.03 -28.37
C LYS A 62 -12.43 -0.75 -27.95
N ALA A 63 -12.90 0.47 -28.20
CA ALA A 63 -14.27 0.87 -27.90
C ALA A 63 -15.28 -0.05 -28.62
N GLY A 64 -16.12 -0.74 -27.83
CA GLY A 64 -17.13 -1.68 -28.33
C GLY A 64 -16.66 -3.14 -28.48
N ALA A 65 -15.39 -3.45 -28.22
CA ALA A 65 -14.93 -4.84 -28.19
C ALA A 65 -15.42 -5.53 -26.92
N THR A 66 -16.13 -6.64 -27.07
CA THR A 66 -16.64 -7.44 -25.95
C THR A 66 -15.71 -8.63 -25.69
N ASN A 67 -14.97 -9.06 -26.72
CA ASN A 67 -14.11 -10.24 -26.66
C ASN A 67 -12.70 -9.95 -27.20
N LEU A 68 -11.72 -10.70 -26.68
CA LEU A 68 -10.31 -10.61 -27.09
C LEU A 68 -10.09 -10.87 -28.59
N ASN A 69 -10.98 -11.62 -29.22
CA ASN A 69 -10.92 -11.98 -30.64
C ASN A 69 -11.27 -10.82 -31.58
N GLU A 70 -11.84 -9.72 -31.07
CA GLU A 70 -12.19 -8.54 -31.86
C GLU A 70 -11.06 -7.49 -31.90
N LEU A 71 -9.96 -7.73 -31.16
CA LEU A 71 -8.79 -6.86 -31.15
C LEU A 71 -7.87 -7.20 -32.34
N SER A 72 -7.57 -6.20 -33.16
CA SER A 72 -6.52 -6.30 -34.19
C SER A 72 -5.13 -6.18 -33.56
N GLY A 73 -4.06 -6.41 -34.34
CA GLY A 73 -2.67 -6.39 -33.84
C GLY A 73 -2.28 -5.15 -33.03
N ASP A 74 -2.72 -3.95 -33.42
CA ASP A 74 -2.48 -2.72 -32.65
C ASP A 74 -3.32 -2.63 -31.37
N ASP A 75 -4.52 -3.20 -31.36
CA ASP A 75 -5.39 -3.25 -30.17
C ASP A 75 -4.86 -4.29 -29.16
N LEU A 76 -4.29 -5.40 -29.63
CA LEU A 76 -3.58 -6.37 -28.78
C LEU A 76 -2.40 -5.72 -28.07
N ARG A 77 -1.59 -4.92 -28.78
CA ARG A 77 -0.48 -4.19 -28.16
C ARG A 77 -0.97 -3.21 -27.08
N LYS A 78 -2.07 -2.50 -27.33
CA LYS A 78 -2.70 -1.63 -26.32
C LYS A 78 -3.17 -2.46 -25.11
N TYR A 79 -3.80 -3.60 -25.35
CA TYR A 79 -4.26 -4.49 -24.30
C TYR A 79 -3.09 -5.03 -23.45
N GLU A 80 -1.97 -5.40 -24.08
CA GLU A 80 -0.75 -5.82 -23.37
C GLU A 80 -0.17 -4.70 -22.49
N ILE A 81 -0.14 -3.46 -22.98
CA ILE A 81 0.30 -2.29 -22.19
C ILE A 81 -0.65 -2.06 -21.01
N LEU A 82 -1.96 -2.14 -21.23
CA LEU A 82 -2.96 -2.02 -20.16
C LEU A 82 -2.81 -3.14 -19.13
N GLN A 83 -2.57 -4.37 -19.56
CA GLN A 83 -2.35 -5.50 -18.67
C GLN A 83 -1.03 -5.37 -17.88
N ALA A 84 0.04 -4.89 -18.50
CA ALA A 84 1.29 -4.58 -17.81
C ALA A 84 1.10 -3.48 -16.75
N ARG A 85 0.36 -2.42 -17.09
CA ARG A 85 0.00 -1.34 -16.15
C ARG A 85 -0.85 -1.88 -14.99
N TYR A 86 -1.85 -2.70 -15.30
CA TYR A 86 -2.69 -3.37 -14.29
C TYR A 86 -1.85 -4.21 -13.34
N ARG A 87 -0.93 -5.03 -13.85
CA ARG A 87 -0.02 -5.84 -13.02
C ARG A 87 0.84 -4.98 -12.10
N SER A 88 1.36 -3.86 -12.61
CA SER A 88 2.13 -2.90 -11.83
C SER A 88 1.28 -2.27 -10.72
N GLN A 89 0.06 -1.82 -11.04
CA GLN A 89 -0.89 -1.28 -10.06
C GLN A 89 -1.30 -2.32 -9.02
N LEU A 90 -1.49 -3.58 -9.44
CA LEU A 90 -1.82 -4.68 -8.53
C LEU A 90 -0.66 -4.97 -7.58
N HIS A 91 0.58 -4.88 -8.06
CA HIS A 91 1.76 -5.01 -7.23
C HIS A 91 1.82 -3.88 -6.19
N ILE A 92 1.71 -2.62 -6.63
CA ILE A 92 1.66 -1.44 -5.74
C ILE A 92 0.55 -1.59 -4.69
N HIS A 93 -0.65 -2.03 -5.10
CA HIS A 93 -1.75 -2.27 -4.18
C HIS A 93 -1.45 -3.36 -3.14
N LYS A 94 -0.81 -4.47 -3.56
CA LYS A 94 -0.37 -5.53 -2.65
C LYS A 94 0.69 -5.03 -1.68
N ASP A 95 1.65 -4.23 -2.13
CA ASP A 95 2.66 -3.61 -1.27
C ASP A 95 2.06 -2.66 -0.24
N LYS A 96 1.13 -1.78 -0.67
CA LYS A 96 0.36 -0.93 0.26
C LYS A 96 -0.39 -1.76 1.30
N LYS A 97 -1.06 -2.85 0.90
CA LYS A 97 -1.76 -3.75 1.83
C LYS A 97 -0.80 -4.42 2.81
N LYS A 98 0.37 -4.88 2.35
CA LYS A 98 1.41 -5.43 3.24
C LYS A 98 1.93 -4.39 4.23
N ALA A 99 2.20 -3.17 3.77
CA ALA A 99 2.63 -2.06 4.62
C ALA A 99 1.61 -1.76 5.73
N LEU A 100 0.30 -1.81 5.40
CA LEU A 100 -0.77 -1.66 6.38
C LEU A 100 -0.77 -2.79 7.44
N VAL A 101 -0.59 -4.04 7.02
CA VAL A 101 -0.50 -5.18 7.95
C VAL A 101 0.73 -5.04 8.85
N THR A 102 1.90 -4.74 8.29
CA THR A 102 3.14 -4.52 9.05
C THR A 102 2.97 -3.37 10.05
N LEU A 103 2.29 -2.30 9.64
CA LEU A 103 2.02 -1.17 10.53
C LEU A 103 1.06 -1.56 11.65
N GLN A 104 0.01 -2.32 11.35
CA GLN A 104 -0.90 -2.86 12.36
C GLN A 104 -0.16 -3.77 13.35
N GLU A 105 0.69 -4.67 12.88
CA GLU A 105 1.52 -5.50 13.75
C GLU A 105 2.44 -4.66 14.62
N HIS A 106 3.06 -3.62 14.05
CA HIS A 106 3.92 -2.70 14.79
C HIS A 106 3.12 -1.96 15.87
N ILE A 107 1.93 -1.47 15.54
CA ILE A 107 0.99 -0.86 16.50
C ILE A 107 0.69 -1.86 17.61
N VAL A 108 0.15 -3.04 17.31
CA VAL A 108 -0.23 -4.06 18.32
C VAL A 108 0.96 -4.44 19.21
N LYS A 109 2.16 -4.63 18.64
CA LYS A 109 3.38 -4.97 19.39
C LYS A 109 3.84 -3.85 20.34
N THR A 110 3.47 -2.59 20.09
CA THR A 110 3.98 -1.42 20.82
C THR A 110 3.01 -0.88 21.87
N VAL A 111 1.68 -1.11 21.72
CA VAL A 111 0.67 -0.70 22.72
C VAL A 111 0.64 -1.55 24.00
N GLY A 112 1.37 -2.68 24.03
CA GLY A 112 1.42 -3.59 25.18
C GLY A 112 0.18 -4.49 25.28
N SER A 113 0.38 -5.79 25.54
CA SER A 113 -0.70 -6.68 25.96
C SER A 113 -1.24 -6.19 27.30
N TYR A 114 -2.52 -5.80 27.32
CA TYR A 114 -3.30 -5.67 28.54
C TYR A 114 -3.56 -7.05 29.15
#